data_AF-A0A8C5GZ70-F1
#
_entry.id   AF-A0A8C5GZ70-F1
#
_cell.length_a   1.000
_cell.length_b   1.000
_cell.length_c   1.000
_cell.angle_alpha   90.00
_cell.angle_beta   90.00
_cell.angle_gamma   90.00
#
_symmetry.space_group_name_H-M   'P 1'
#
loop_
_entity.id
_entity.type
_entity.pdbx_description
1 polymer ?
#
loop_
_entity_poly.entity_id
_entity_poly.type
_entity_poly.pdbx_seq_one_letter_code
_entity_poly.pdbx_strand_id
1 'polypeptide(L)'
;ANRCLLCVFLYVCMCLAAFCADVEERLVSHLLSPDRYNKLIRPYSSVCVSMCRFYILCVCIFLHQNWNDYRLMWDPEEYEGIKKIRLPSQHIWLPDIVLYNNADGTYEVSFYSNAVVSNNGEVAWLPPAIYKSACKIEVRHFPFDQQNCTLKFRSWTYDHTEIDLILLSDFASRDDFKPSGEWDIVSLPGRKNEDPNDIRYLDITYDFIIKRKPLFYTINLIIPCILITSLAILVFYLPSDCGEKMTLCISVLLALTVFLLMISKIVPPTSFAVPLIGKYLMFAMVLVTFSIVTSVCVLNVHHRSPSTHTMPPWVKRIFLYRLPSFLFMRRPGSSNIREKFRKKRIGDISENTEIRKRMTLKSNIDVEDAVNGVRYIANKMKSEDDVEGVKVNMDLICLGVFINSKSLLSFPLRPPKGFSPSLLILGRRTMTLSHCGDKKVS
;
A
#
# COMPACT_ATOMS: atom_id res chain seq x y z
N ALA A 1 1.62 70.53 -39.92
CA ALA A 1 0.24 70.25 -39.48
C ALA A 1 0.12 68.92 -38.71
N ASN A 2 0.54 67.78 -39.27
CA ASN A 2 0.27 66.46 -38.67
C ASN A 2 1.00 66.13 -37.35
N ARG A 3 2.18 66.70 -37.07
CA ARG A 3 2.88 66.48 -35.78
C ARG A 3 2.26 67.22 -34.60
N CYS A 4 1.71 68.42 -34.81
CA CYS A 4 0.98 69.14 -33.76
C CYS A 4 -0.33 68.45 -33.41
N LEU A 5 -1.06 67.93 -34.42
CA LEU A 5 -2.31 67.21 -34.17
C LEU A 5 -2.09 65.95 -33.34
N LEU A 6 -1.00 65.21 -33.63
CA LEU A 6 -0.64 64.00 -32.87
C LEU A 6 -0.26 64.31 -31.42
N CYS A 7 0.48 65.41 -31.18
CA CYS A 7 0.84 65.84 -29.83
C CYS A 7 -0.38 66.30 -29.03
N VAL A 8 -1.32 67.02 -29.66
CA VAL A 8 -2.58 67.43 -29.01
C VAL A 8 -3.43 66.21 -28.70
N PHE A 9 -3.52 65.24 -29.60
CA PHE A 9 -4.27 64.00 -29.39
C PHE A 9 -3.66 63.14 -28.26
N LEU A 10 -2.32 63.04 -28.20
CA LEU A 10 -1.60 62.35 -27.12
C LEU A 10 -1.77 63.07 -25.78
N TYR A 11 -1.79 64.40 -25.76
CA TYR A 11 -1.99 65.19 -24.54
C TYR A 11 -3.44 65.06 -24.03
N VAL A 12 -4.42 65.08 -24.93
CA VAL A 12 -5.83 64.85 -24.60
C VAL A 12 -6.05 63.42 -24.10
N CYS A 13 -5.43 62.41 -24.73
CA CYS A 13 -5.50 61.02 -24.24
C CYS A 13 -4.81 60.84 -22.88
N MET A 14 -3.68 61.51 -22.61
CA MET A 14 -3.01 61.47 -21.30
C MET A 14 -3.85 62.16 -20.22
N CYS A 15 -4.49 63.29 -20.54
CA CYS A 15 -5.41 63.96 -19.62
C CYS A 15 -6.67 63.13 -19.35
N LEU A 16 -7.23 62.46 -20.36
CA LEU A 16 -8.38 61.55 -20.18
C LEU A 16 -8.01 60.32 -19.33
N ALA A 17 -6.81 59.76 -19.49
CA ALA A 17 -6.32 58.67 -18.65
C ALA A 17 -6.07 59.12 -17.19
N ALA A 18 -5.58 60.34 -16.98
CA ALA A 18 -5.39 60.93 -15.66
C ALA A 18 -6.72 61.25 -14.96
N PHE A 19 -7.72 61.78 -15.68
CA PHE A 19 -9.07 61.98 -15.17
C PHE A 19 -9.78 60.67 -14.83
N CYS A 20 -9.62 59.63 -15.66
CA CYS A 20 -10.21 58.31 -15.39
C CYS A 20 -9.62 57.66 -14.11
N ALA A 21 -8.32 57.85 -13.85
CA ALA A 21 -7.69 57.42 -12.60
C ALA A 21 -8.18 58.22 -11.37
N ASP A 22 -8.42 59.53 -11.52
CA ASP A 22 -8.90 60.44 -10.47
C ASP A 22 -10.36 60.16 -10.05
N VAL A 23 -11.20 59.71 -11.00
CA VAL A 23 -12.60 59.36 -10.72
C VAL A 23 -12.72 58.08 -9.89
N GLU A 24 -11.91 57.05 -10.16
CA GLU A 24 -11.87 55.84 -9.34
C GLU A 24 -11.38 56.18 -7.91
N GLU A 25 -10.34 57.00 -7.77
CA GLU A 25 -9.82 57.43 -6.47
C GLU A 25 -10.85 58.26 -5.67
N ARG A 26 -11.59 59.15 -6.33
CA ARG A 26 -12.69 59.92 -5.72
C ARG A 26 -13.86 59.05 -5.27
N LEU A 27 -14.20 58.01 -6.03
CA LEU A 27 -15.25 57.06 -5.63
C LEU A 27 -14.79 56.19 -4.46
N VAL A 28 -13.55 55.68 -4.49
CA VAL A 28 -12.98 54.87 -3.40
C VAL A 28 -12.90 55.67 -2.10
N SER A 29 -12.44 56.92 -2.16
CA SER A 29 -12.37 57.81 -0.99
C SER A 29 -13.74 58.20 -0.45
N HIS A 30 -14.76 58.35 -1.32
CA HIS A 30 -16.14 58.58 -0.89
C HIS A 30 -16.74 57.36 -0.17
N LEU A 31 -16.51 56.14 -0.69
CA LEU A 31 -17.03 54.88 -0.15
C LEU A 31 -16.35 54.48 1.16
N LEU A 32 -15.04 54.70 1.29
CA LEU A 32 -14.24 54.33 2.47
C LEU A 32 -14.05 55.47 3.49
N SER A 33 -14.88 56.51 3.40
CA SER A 33 -14.81 57.66 4.30
C SER A 33 -14.95 57.24 5.79
N PRO A 34 -14.08 57.72 6.69
CA PRO A 34 -14.08 57.35 8.11
C PRO A 34 -15.41 57.63 8.84
N ASP A 35 -16.17 58.59 8.33
CA ASP A 35 -17.46 59.03 8.90
C ASP A 35 -18.63 58.07 8.55
N ARG A 36 -18.43 57.14 7.59
CA ARG A 36 -19.47 56.19 7.15
C ARG A 36 -19.07 54.72 7.24
N TYR A 37 -17.78 54.38 7.14
CA TYR A 37 -17.34 53.00 7.04
C TYR A 37 -16.44 52.58 8.22
N ASN A 38 -17.04 51.89 9.20
CA ASN A 38 -16.30 51.31 10.32
C ASN A 38 -16.08 49.81 10.11
N LYS A 39 -14.84 49.43 9.80
CA LYS A 39 -14.45 48.03 9.54
C LYS A 39 -14.32 47.16 10.82
N LEU A 40 -14.43 47.73 12.02
CA LEU A 40 -13.96 47.11 13.28
C LEU A 40 -15.03 46.84 14.35
N ILE A 41 -16.33 46.98 14.08
CA ILE A 41 -17.36 46.62 15.09
C ILE A 41 -17.65 45.10 15.09
N ARG A 42 -16.85 44.36 15.87
CA ARG A 42 -17.21 43.37 16.92
C ARG A 42 -15.93 43.01 17.71
N PRO A 43 -15.96 42.76 19.05
CA PRO A 43 -14.74 42.66 19.85
C PRO A 43 -14.35 41.24 20.32
N TYR A 44 -13.03 41.07 20.36
CA TYR A 44 -12.15 40.30 21.24
C TYR A 44 -11.90 38.78 21.04
N SER A 45 -10.61 38.45 21.19
CA SER A 45 -9.87 37.21 20.93
C SER A 45 -10.00 36.19 22.07
N SER A 46 -9.79 34.89 21.85
CA SER A 46 -8.47 34.23 21.75
C SER A 46 -8.70 32.70 21.67
N VAL A 47 -7.69 31.89 21.28
CA VAL A 47 -7.20 30.69 22.04
C VAL A 47 -6.29 29.79 21.17
N CYS A 48 -5.27 29.22 21.85
CA CYS A 48 -4.23 28.30 21.38
C CYS A 48 -4.73 27.00 20.73
N VAL A 49 -3.92 26.44 19.82
CA VAL A 49 -4.10 25.09 19.27
C VAL A 49 -2.92 24.18 19.66
N SER A 50 -3.24 23.09 20.36
CA SER A 50 -2.37 21.93 20.52
C SER A 50 -2.42 21.06 19.25
N MET A 51 -1.27 20.83 18.61
CA MET A 51 -1.16 19.95 17.45
C MET A 51 -1.08 18.47 17.86
N CYS A 52 -2.16 17.72 17.65
CA CYS A 52 -2.10 16.26 17.51
C CYS A 52 -1.83 15.92 16.04
N ARG A 53 -0.92 14.97 15.77
CA ARG A 53 -0.61 14.49 14.41
C ARG A 53 -1.84 13.81 13.77
N PHE A 54 -2.60 14.54 12.96
CA PHE A 54 -3.62 13.99 12.06
C PHE A 54 -3.10 13.87 10.63
N TYR A 55 -3.70 13.00 9.81
CA TYR A 55 -3.42 12.94 8.37
C TYR A 55 -4.11 14.11 7.65
N ILE A 56 -3.39 14.74 6.74
CA ILE A 56 -3.77 16.05 6.19
C ILE A 56 -3.99 15.93 4.68
N LEU A 57 -5.15 16.33 4.20
CA LEU A 57 -5.41 16.59 2.79
C LEU A 57 -5.05 18.05 2.50
N CYS A 58 -4.09 18.28 1.60
CA CYS A 58 -3.72 19.62 1.13
C CYS A 58 -4.30 19.85 -0.26
N VAL A 59 -5.03 20.95 -0.44
CA VAL A 59 -5.61 21.36 -1.73
C VAL A 59 -5.37 22.84 -1.99
N CYS A 60 -5.06 23.19 -3.23
CA CYS A 60 -5.06 24.57 -3.70
C CYS A 60 -6.37 24.81 -4.44
N ILE A 61 -7.23 25.68 -3.92
CA ILE A 61 -8.53 25.98 -4.51
C ILE A 61 -8.75 27.48 -4.59
N PHE A 62 -9.60 27.89 -5.53
CA PHE A 62 -10.18 29.23 -5.55
C PHE A 62 -11.54 29.17 -4.87
N LEU A 63 -11.73 29.95 -3.81
CA LEU A 63 -13.00 29.99 -3.08
C LEU A 63 -13.87 31.10 -3.68
N HIS A 64 -14.87 30.74 -4.49
CA HIS A 64 -15.77 31.72 -5.12
C HIS A 64 -16.86 32.12 -4.12
N GLN A 65 -16.87 33.41 -3.76
CA GLN A 65 -17.83 33.99 -2.83
C GLN A 65 -18.53 35.15 -3.50
N ASN A 66 -19.86 35.11 -3.52
CA ASN A 66 -20.70 36.20 -4.01
C ASN A 66 -21.67 36.61 -2.91
N TRP A 67 -21.76 37.89 -2.63
CA TRP A 67 -22.75 38.47 -1.72
C TRP A 67 -23.19 39.84 -2.23
N ASN A 68 -24.23 40.39 -1.60
CA ASN A 68 -24.74 41.71 -1.94
C ASN A 68 -24.52 42.67 -0.75
N ASP A 69 -23.84 43.79 -0.96
CA ASP A 69 -23.69 44.86 0.01
C ASP A 69 -24.38 46.13 -0.51
N TYR A 70 -25.53 46.46 0.08
CA TYR A 70 -26.33 47.62 -0.30
C TYR A 70 -25.60 48.96 -0.10
N ARG A 71 -24.56 49.00 0.75
CA ARG A 71 -23.75 50.21 1.01
C ARG A 71 -22.77 50.51 -0.11
N LEU A 72 -22.47 49.52 -0.96
CA LEU A 72 -21.59 49.65 -2.10
C LEU A 72 -22.37 49.84 -3.42
N MET A 73 -23.62 50.29 -3.34
CA MET A 73 -24.43 50.64 -4.51
C MET A 73 -24.15 52.08 -4.95
N TRP A 74 -24.09 52.33 -6.25
CA TRP A 74 -24.01 53.67 -6.83
C TRP A 74 -24.79 53.75 -8.14
N ASP A 75 -25.20 54.96 -8.53
CA ASP A 75 -25.81 55.20 -9.82
C ASP A 75 -24.72 55.38 -10.90
N PRO A 76 -24.66 54.53 -11.94
CA PRO A 76 -23.69 54.70 -13.01
C PRO A 76 -23.79 56.06 -13.71
N GLU A 77 -24.97 56.69 -13.75
CA GLU A 77 -25.14 57.99 -14.43
C GLU A 77 -24.35 59.12 -13.73
N GLU A 78 -24.15 59.04 -12.42
CA GLU A 78 -23.37 60.01 -11.64
C GLU A 78 -21.85 59.82 -11.79
N TYR A 79 -21.42 58.63 -12.23
CA TYR A 79 -20.01 58.20 -12.28
C TYR A 79 -19.62 57.69 -13.66
N GLU A 80 -19.89 58.48 -14.71
CA GLU A 80 -19.43 58.25 -16.08
C GLU A 80 -19.79 56.86 -16.66
N GLY A 81 -20.90 56.26 -16.20
CA GLY A 81 -21.38 54.96 -16.65
C GLY A 81 -20.59 53.77 -16.09
N ILE A 82 -19.78 53.95 -15.05
CA ILE A 82 -19.00 52.87 -14.43
C ILE A 82 -19.95 51.86 -13.77
N LYS A 83 -19.88 50.60 -14.22
CA LYS A 83 -20.75 49.51 -13.71
C LYS A 83 -20.03 48.53 -12.78
N LYS A 84 -18.70 48.47 -12.84
CA LYS A 84 -17.89 47.56 -12.03
C LYS A 84 -16.58 48.22 -11.63
N ILE A 85 -16.19 48.01 -10.37
CA ILE A 85 -14.93 48.50 -9.81
C ILE A 85 -14.21 47.34 -9.10
N ARG A 86 -12.89 47.45 -8.94
CA ARG A 86 -12.10 46.47 -8.18
C ARG A 86 -11.61 47.12 -6.90
N LEU A 87 -12.12 46.65 -5.77
CA LEU A 87 -11.73 47.15 -4.45
C LEU A 87 -10.82 46.14 -3.75
N PRO A 88 -9.77 46.57 -3.04
CA PRO A 88 -9.01 45.67 -2.18
C PRO A 88 -9.93 45.07 -1.10
N SER A 89 -9.94 43.74 -0.99
CA SER A 89 -10.84 43.01 -0.08
C SER A 89 -10.67 43.42 1.39
N GLN A 90 -9.48 43.86 1.78
CA GLN A 90 -9.15 44.33 3.13
C GLN A 90 -9.87 45.63 3.55
N HIS A 91 -10.41 46.38 2.58
CA HIS A 91 -11.14 47.62 2.83
C HIS A 91 -12.66 47.46 2.83
N ILE A 92 -13.17 46.30 2.43
CA ILE A 92 -14.60 45.99 2.42
C ILE A 92 -14.93 44.91 3.45
N TRP A 93 -16.21 44.72 3.76
CA TRP A 93 -16.64 43.68 4.67
C TRP A 93 -16.56 42.34 3.93
N LEU A 94 -16.01 41.34 4.60
CA LEU A 94 -15.87 39.98 4.07
C LEU A 94 -16.57 39.02 5.02
N PRO A 95 -17.34 38.04 4.52
CA PRO A 95 -17.84 36.96 5.35
C PRO A 95 -16.66 36.10 5.84
N ASP A 96 -16.68 35.71 7.10
CA ASP A 96 -15.60 34.98 7.78
C ASP A 96 -15.70 33.45 7.55
N ILE A 97 -15.78 33.06 6.28
CA ILE A 97 -15.89 31.65 5.90
C ILE A 97 -14.53 30.98 6.09
N VAL A 98 -14.47 30.04 7.04
CA VAL A 98 -13.25 29.31 7.39
C VAL A 98 -13.42 27.80 7.19
N LEU A 99 -12.28 27.11 7.03
CA LEU A 99 -12.24 25.66 7.03
C LEU A 99 -12.27 25.15 8.48
N TYR A 100 -13.39 24.58 8.91
CA TYR A 100 -13.58 24.16 10.31
C TYR A 100 -12.73 22.93 10.67
N ASN A 101 -12.60 21.97 9.76
CA ASN A 101 -11.79 20.77 9.97
C ASN A 101 -10.32 20.97 9.55
N ASN A 102 -9.78 22.16 9.80
CA ASN A 102 -8.39 22.50 9.51
C ASN A 102 -7.40 21.74 10.40
N ALA A 103 -6.27 21.32 9.83
CA ALA A 103 -5.20 20.62 10.53
C ALA A 103 -3.94 21.48 10.76
N ASP A 104 -3.85 22.69 10.19
CA ASP A 104 -2.65 23.54 10.19
C ASP A 104 -2.76 24.76 11.13
N GLY A 105 -3.95 25.04 11.67
CA GLY A 105 -4.21 26.17 12.56
C GLY A 105 -4.32 27.55 11.86
N THR A 106 -4.13 27.60 10.55
CA THR A 106 -4.30 28.79 9.70
C THR A 106 -5.69 28.78 9.05
N TYR A 107 -6.63 29.53 9.61
CA TYR A 107 -8.03 29.52 9.17
C TYR A 107 -8.34 30.54 8.05
N GLU A 108 -7.44 31.48 7.82
CA GLU A 108 -7.58 32.54 6.80
C GLU A 108 -7.11 32.09 5.40
N VAL A 109 -7.58 32.82 4.37
CA VAL A 109 -7.15 32.63 2.97
C VAL A 109 -5.68 33.00 2.78
N SER A 110 -5.00 32.33 1.84
CA SER A 110 -3.56 32.53 1.62
C SER A 110 -3.23 33.86 0.94
N PHE A 111 -4.16 34.42 0.16
CA PHE A 111 -3.98 35.71 -0.51
C PHE A 111 -5.30 36.48 -0.59
N TYR A 112 -5.30 37.69 -0.07
CA TYR A 112 -6.42 38.62 -0.13
C TYR A 112 -6.42 39.33 -1.50
N SER A 113 -7.08 38.72 -2.49
CA SER A 113 -7.27 39.33 -3.82
C SER A 113 -8.27 40.49 -3.76
N ASN A 114 -8.24 41.37 -4.77
CA ASN A 114 -9.25 42.41 -4.92
C ASN A 114 -10.63 41.77 -5.20
N ALA A 115 -11.67 42.31 -4.60
CA ALA A 115 -13.05 41.95 -4.89
C ALA A 115 -13.58 42.82 -6.04
N VAL A 116 -14.39 42.24 -6.91
CA VAL A 116 -15.08 42.96 -7.98
C VAL A 116 -16.45 43.35 -7.47
N VAL A 117 -16.71 44.64 -7.38
CA VAL A 117 -17.99 45.20 -6.94
C VAL A 117 -18.74 45.73 -8.16
N SER A 118 -20.01 45.39 -8.28
CA SER A 118 -20.91 45.88 -9.31
C SER A 118 -21.81 47.01 -8.76
N ASN A 119 -22.29 47.89 -9.63
CA ASN A 119 -23.06 49.08 -9.22
C ASN A 119 -24.37 48.76 -8.47
N ASN A 120 -24.91 47.56 -8.64
CA ASN A 120 -26.07 47.04 -7.94
C ASN A 120 -25.76 46.53 -6.52
N GLY A 121 -24.51 46.63 -6.05
CA GLY A 121 -24.06 46.16 -4.72
C GLY A 121 -23.53 44.73 -4.70
N GLU A 122 -23.58 44.01 -5.83
CA GLU A 122 -23.07 42.63 -5.93
C GLU A 122 -21.54 42.62 -5.85
N VAL A 123 -21.00 41.91 -4.87
CA VAL A 123 -19.57 41.72 -4.65
C VAL A 123 -19.19 40.29 -4.98
N ALA A 124 -18.25 40.13 -5.90
CA ALA A 124 -17.64 38.85 -6.24
C ALA A 124 -16.18 38.82 -5.78
N TRP A 125 -15.85 37.84 -4.93
CA TRP A 125 -14.51 37.65 -4.38
C TRP A 125 -14.03 36.23 -4.64
N LEU A 126 -12.83 36.12 -5.20
CA LEU A 126 -12.22 34.83 -5.60
C LEU A 126 -10.77 34.76 -5.11
N PRO A 127 -10.53 34.61 -3.79
CA PRO A 127 -9.19 34.42 -3.25
C PRO A 127 -8.68 33.00 -3.53
N PRO A 128 -7.40 32.83 -3.93
CA PRO A 128 -6.75 31.54 -3.90
C PRO A 128 -6.38 31.17 -2.45
N ALA A 129 -6.67 29.93 -2.07
CA ALA A 129 -6.37 29.41 -0.74
C ALA A 129 -5.76 28.01 -0.80
N ILE A 130 -4.76 27.79 0.05
CA ILE A 130 -4.20 26.47 0.31
C ILE A 130 -4.84 25.93 1.58
N TYR A 131 -5.79 25.00 1.42
CA TYR A 131 -6.49 24.40 2.54
C TYR A 131 -5.87 23.06 2.93
N LYS A 132 -5.68 22.89 4.24
CA LYS A 132 -5.16 21.68 4.86
C LYS A 132 -6.21 21.11 5.81
N SER A 133 -6.98 20.13 5.34
CA SER A 133 -8.03 19.51 6.15
C SER A 133 -7.55 18.24 6.83
N ALA A 134 -8.04 18.01 8.05
CA ALA A 134 -7.92 16.73 8.72
C ALA A 134 -8.82 15.71 8.02
N CYS A 135 -8.23 14.61 7.55
CA CYS A 135 -8.92 13.53 6.87
C CYS A 135 -8.56 12.17 7.48
N LYS A 136 -9.57 11.32 7.69
CA LYS A 136 -9.37 9.95 8.15
C LYS A 136 -9.08 9.05 6.95
N ILE A 137 -7.85 8.55 6.88
CA ILE A 137 -7.40 7.65 5.81
C ILE A 137 -7.77 6.21 6.14
N GLU A 138 -8.47 5.53 5.20
CA GLU A 138 -8.74 4.10 5.29
C GLU A 138 -7.65 3.29 4.57
N VAL A 139 -6.84 2.55 5.34
CA VAL A 139 -5.68 1.80 4.82
C VAL A 139 -5.95 0.35 4.43
N ARG A 140 -7.19 -0.13 4.58
CA ARG A 140 -7.54 -1.56 4.40
C ARG A 140 -7.10 -2.11 3.04
N HIS A 141 -7.33 -1.35 1.98
CA HIS A 141 -7.09 -1.76 0.59
C HIS A 141 -5.85 -1.11 -0.02
N PHE A 142 -4.96 -0.50 0.78
CA PHE A 142 -3.73 0.09 0.28
C PHE A 142 -2.92 -0.92 -0.58
N PRO A 143 -2.38 -0.55 -1.76
CA PRO A 143 -2.38 0.78 -2.42
C PRO A 143 -3.53 1.02 -3.42
N PHE A 144 -4.56 0.17 -3.41
CA PHE A 144 -5.76 0.27 -4.25
C PHE A 144 -6.92 0.96 -3.51
N ASP A 145 -6.58 1.91 -2.64
CA ASP A 145 -7.49 2.60 -1.76
C ASP A 145 -8.24 3.75 -2.46
N GLN A 146 -9.48 3.95 -2.01
CA GLN A 146 -10.28 5.12 -2.29
C GLN A 146 -10.51 5.85 -0.97
N GLN A 147 -10.28 7.16 -0.96
CA GLN A 147 -10.44 8.00 0.21
C GLN A 147 -11.62 8.95 0.01
N ASN A 148 -12.32 9.23 1.09
CA ASN A 148 -13.37 10.23 1.15
C ASN A 148 -12.99 11.25 2.21
N CYS A 149 -12.35 12.33 1.78
CA CYS A 149 -11.96 13.44 2.64
C CYS A 149 -12.99 14.55 2.54
N THR A 150 -13.21 15.30 3.61
CA THR A 150 -14.22 16.38 3.61
C THR A 150 -13.54 17.74 3.79
N LEU A 151 -14.02 18.77 3.11
CA LEU A 151 -13.71 20.16 3.42
C LEU A 151 -14.98 20.81 3.97
N LYS A 152 -14.94 21.24 5.23
CA LYS A 152 -16.10 21.83 5.91
C LYS A 152 -15.93 23.35 6.02
N PHE A 153 -16.74 24.10 5.29
CA PHE A 153 -16.75 25.56 5.30
C PHE A 153 -17.92 26.07 6.14
N ARG A 154 -17.62 27.01 7.03
CA ARG A 154 -18.60 27.64 7.92
C ARG A 154 -18.12 29.04 8.29
N SER A 155 -19.04 29.94 8.60
CA SER A 155 -18.74 31.22 9.26
C SER A 155 -18.20 30.98 10.66
N TRP A 156 -17.09 31.63 11.01
CA TRP A 156 -16.51 31.45 12.35
C TRP A 156 -17.35 32.12 13.44
N THR A 157 -17.89 33.30 13.16
CA THR A 157 -18.59 34.16 14.13
C THR A 157 -20.09 34.24 13.93
N TYR A 158 -20.57 34.15 12.68
CA TYR A 158 -21.99 34.26 12.36
C TYR A 158 -22.70 32.90 12.42
N ASP A 159 -23.96 32.91 12.82
CA ASP A 159 -24.83 31.72 12.73
C ASP A 159 -25.72 31.77 11.48
N HIS A 160 -26.51 30.71 11.28
CA HIS A 160 -27.46 30.58 10.16
C HIS A 160 -28.49 31.72 10.09
N THR A 161 -28.75 32.44 11.18
CA THR A 161 -29.72 33.55 11.20
C THR A 161 -29.13 34.85 10.67
N GLU A 162 -27.81 35.03 10.79
CA GLU A 162 -27.09 36.20 10.32
C GLU A 162 -26.55 36.02 8.89
N ILE A 163 -26.04 34.82 8.56
CA ILE A 163 -25.51 34.48 7.24
C ILE A 163 -26.04 33.12 6.79
N ASP A 164 -26.73 33.10 5.65
CA ASP A 164 -27.09 31.86 4.96
C ASP A 164 -26.07 31.54 3.86
N LEU A 165 -25.42 30.38 3.98
CA LEU A 165 -24.45 29.87 3.02
C LEU A 165 -25.16 28.98 2.00
N ILE A 166 -25.14 29.41 0.74
CA ILE A 166 -25.79 28.70 -0.38
C ILE A 166 -24.72 28.18 -1.35
N LEU A 167 -24.89 26.96 -1.84
CA LEU A 167 -24.00 26.40 -2.86
C LEU A 167 -24.31 27.02 -4.22
N LEU A 168 -23.27 27.50 -4.90
CA LEU A 168 -23.37 27.94 -6.30
C LEU A 168 -23.64 26.76 -7.26
N SER A 169 -23.16 25.57 -6.91
CA SER A 169 -23.34 24.33 -7.67
C SER A 169 -23.26 23.11 -6.76
N ASP A 170 -24.01 22.05 -7.10
CA ASP A 170 -23.99 20.77 -6.36
C ASP A 170 -22.65 20.03 -6.46
N PHE A 171 -21.80 20.41 -7.42
CA PHE A 171 -20.48 19.86 -7.64
C PHE A 171 -19.44 20.97 -7.72
N ALA A 172 -18.26 20.74 -7.15
CA ALA A 172 -17.13 21.63 -7.34
C ALA A 172 -16.65 21.57 -8.80
N SER A 173 -16.47 22.75 -9.43
CA SER A 173 -15.92 22.85 -10.78
C SER A 173 -14.50 22.29 -10.84
N ARG A 174 -14.16 21.70 -12.00
CA ARG A 174 -12.85 21.12 -12.32
C ARG A 174 -12.22 21.77 -13.54
N ASP A 175 -12.74 22.91 -14.00
CA ASP A 175 -12.38 23.50 -15.30
C ASP A 175 -10.88 23.83 -15.39
N ASP A 176 -10.28 24.28 -14.28
CA ASP A 176 -8.84 24.58 -14.17
C ASP A 176 -8.04 23.51 -13.40
N PHE A 177 -8.56 22.28 -13.30
CA PHE A 177 -7.90 21.22 -12.55
C PHE A 177 -6.67 20.67 -13.28
N LYS A 178 -5.52 20.67 -12.59
CA LYS A 178 -4.33 19.93 -13.02
C LYS A 178 -4.29 18.55 -12.36
N PRO A 179 -4.28 17.45 -13.14
CA PRO A 179 -4.31 16.10 -12.59
C PRO A 179 -3.07 15.80 -11.74
N SER A 180 -3.29 15.16 -10.60
CA SER A 180 -2.20 14.69 -9.73
C SER A 180 -1.57 13.41 -10.28
N GLY A 181 -0.25 13.26 -10.06
CA GLY A 181 0.48 12.05 -10.41
C GLY A 181 0.15 10.86 -9.51
N GLU A 182 -0.38 11.09 -8.31
CA GLU A 182 -0.67 10.04 -7.32
C GLU A 182 -2.17 9.76 -7.14
N TRP A 183 -3.03 10.77 -7.34
CA TRP A 183 -4.45 10.69 -7.06
C TRP A 183 -5.31 11.06 -8.27
N ASP A 184 -6.37 10.29 -8.50
CA ASP A 184 -7.45 10.62 -9.42
C ASP A 184 -8.68 11.08 -8.64
N ILE A 185 -9.30 12.17 -9.09
CA ILE A 185 -10.54 12.68 -8.50
C ILE A 185 -11.72 11.93 -9.12
N VAL A 186 -12.45 11.18 -8.30
CA VAL A 186 -13.66 10.45 -8.73
C VAL A 186 -14.83 11.44 -8.78
N SER A 187 -15.21 12.00 -7.63
CA SER A 187 -16.36 12.90 -7.48
C SER A 187 -16.08 13.99 -6.44
N LEU A 188 -16.68 15.17 -6.62
CA LEU A 188 -16.56 16.32 -5.70
C LEU A 188 -17.95 16.92 -5.38
N PRO A 189 -18.88 16.17 -4.78
CA PRO A 189 -20.19 16.71 -4.43
C PRO A 189 -20.07 17.71 -3.28
N GLY A 190 -20.81 18.82 -3.39
CA GLY A 190 -21.05 19.78 -2.32
C GLY A 190 -22.40 19.49 -1.66
N ARG A 191 -22.47 19.64 -0.34
CA ARG A 191 -23.70 19.44 0.45
C ARG A 191 -23.83 20.56 1.47
N LYS A 192 -25.01 21.18 1.54
CA LYS A 192 -25.41 22.02 2.67
C LYS A 192 -25.88 21.10 3.79
N ASN A 193 -25.30 21.15 4.98
CA ASN A 193 -25.86 20.45 6.13
C ASN A 193 -26.41 21.47 7.13
N GLU A 194 -27.64 21.20 7.55
CA GLU A 194 -28.36 21.92 8.59
C GLU A 194 -28.71 20.85 9.65
N ASP A 195 -28.35 21.09 10.92
CA ASP A 195 -28.67 20.14 11.99
C ASP A 195 -30.09 20.42 12.50
N PRO A 196 -31.04 19.46 12.43
CA PRO A 196 -32.38 19.67 12.94
C PRO A 196 -32.43 19.97 14.45
N ASN A 197 -31.41 19.55 15.21
CA ASN A 197 -31.35 19.76 16.65
C ASN A 197 -30.68 21.10 17.04
N ASP A 198 -29.86 21.66 16.14
CA ASP A 198 -29.19 22.94 16.35
C ASP A 198 -29.48 23.87 15.18
N ILE A 199 -30.50 24.73 15.36
CA ILE A 199 -30.97 25.70 14.36
C ILE A 199 -29.86 26.70 13.96
N ARG A 200 -28.81 26.86 14.78
CA ARG A 200 -27.66 27.74 14.49
C ARG A 200 -26.59 27.04 13.66
N TYR A 201 -26.66 25.71 13.53
CA TYR A 201 -25.67 24.92 12.81
C TYR A 201 -25.93 24.96 11.31
N LEU A 202 -24.99 25.59 10.60
CA LEU A 202 -24.93 25.58 9.15
C LEU A 202 -23.49 25.30 8.71
N ASP A 203 -23.29 24.33 7.83
CA ASP A 203 -22.01 24.14 7.15
C ASP A 203 -22.21 23.75 5.67
N ILE A 204 -21.28 24.19 4.83
CA ILE A 204 -21.12 23.68 3.46
C ILE A 204 -19.96 22.68 3.49
N THR A 205 -20.27 21.41 3.22
CA THR A 205 -19.26 20.36 3.12
C THR A 205 -19.04 19.96 1.67
N TYR A 206 -17.79 19.98 1.21
CA TYR A 206 -17.38 19.35 -0.05
C TYR A 206 -16.70 18.01 0.23
N ASP A 207 -17.23 16.93 -0.36
CA ASP A 207 -16.63 15.60 -0.25
C ASP A 207 -15.61 15.39 -1.38
N PHE A 208 -14.33 15.30 -1.02
CA PHE A 208 -13.24 14.90 -1.88
C PHE A 208 -13.12 13.38 -1.95
N ILE A 209 -13.80 12.79 -2.94
CA ILE A 209 -13.71 11.36 -3.24
C ILE A 209 -12.57 11.14 -4.24
N ILE A 210 -11.44 10.66 -3.74
CA ILE A 210 -10.19 10.48 -4.49
C ILE A 210 -9.73 9.02 -4.48
N LYS A 211 -9.12 8.58 -5.57
CA LYS A 211 -8.65 7.21 -5.77
C LYS A 211 -7.16 7.22 -6.07
N ARG A 212 -6.38 6.36 -5.41
CA ARG A 212 -4.92 6.29 -5.60
C ARG A 212 -4.55 5.59 -6.92
N LYS A 213 -3.52 6.11 -7.60
CA LYS A 213 -2.84 5.44 -8.72
C LYS A 213 -1.84 4.41 -8.17
N PRO A 214 -2.06 3.10 -8.37
CA PRO A 214 -1.28 2.06 -7.69
C PRO A 214 0.04 1.69 -8.37
N LEU A 215 0.35 2.25 -9.55
CA LEU A 215 1.46 1.80 -10.41
C LEU A 215 2.82 1.84 -9.71
N PHE A 216 3.14 2.95 -9.06
CA PHE A 216 4.39 3.13 -8.32
C PHE A 216 4.55 2.07 -7.22
N TYR A 217 3.51 1.88 -6.41
CA TYR A 217 3.50 0.89 -5.33
C TYR A 217 3.50 -0.55 -5.86
N THR A 218 2.89 -0.80 -7.01
CA THR A 218 2.88 -2.14 -7.63
C THR A 218 4.28 -2.56 -8.04
N ILE A 219 5.02 -1.68 -8.73
CA ILE A 219 6.37 -1.99 -9.21
C ILE A 219 7.38 -2.04 -8.07
N ASN A 220 7.33 -1.08 -7.14
CA ASN A 220 8.38 -0.91 -6.13
C ASN A 220 8.10 -1.64 -4.81
N LEU A 221 6.85 -1.98 -4.49
CA LEU A 221 6.50 -2.72 -3.26
C LEU A 221 5.98 -4.13 -3.57
N ILE A 222 4.99 -4.26 -4.46
CA ILE A 222 4.29 -5.54 -4.64
C ILE A 222 5.16 -6.56 -5.36
N ILE A 223 5.80 -6.20 -6.48
CA ILE A 223 6.64 -7.14 -7.26
C ILE A 223 7.81 -7.70 -6.42
N PRO A 224 8.63 -6.89 -5.73
CA PRO A 224 9.70 -7.40 -4.87
C PRO A 224 9.19 -8.32 -3.75
N CYS A 225 8.05 -7.99 -3.14
CA CYS A 225 7.41 -8.82 -2.12
C CYS A 225 6.99 -10.19 -2.65
N ILE A 226 6.41 -10.25 -3.85
CA ILE A 226 6.05 -11.51 -4.50
C ILE A 226 7.30 -12.35 -4.80
N LEU A 227 8.38 -11.73 -5.28
CA LEU A 227 9.65 -12.40 -5.55
C LEU A 227 10.28 -12.97 -4.27
N ILE A 228 10.37 -12.19 -3.19
CA ILE A 228 10.93 -12.66 -1.92
C ILE A 228 10.08 -13.81 -1.33
N THR A 229 8.75 -13.69 -1.37
CA THR A 229 7.87 -14.78 -0.91
C THR A 229 7.87 -16.00 -1.85
N SER A 230 8.43 -15.90 -3.05
CA SER A 230 8.69 -17.04 -3.93
C SER A 230 10.02 -17.72 -3.59
N LEU A 231 11.06 -16.95 -3.23
CA LEU A 231 12.34 -17.46 -2.74
C LEU A 231 12.16 -18.28 -1.45
N ALA A 232 11.22 -17.87 -0.59
CA ALA A 232 10.86 -18.62 0.61
C ALA A 232 10.37 -20.06 0.32
N ILE A 233 9.75 -20.31 -0.85
CA ILE A 233 9.37 -21.68 -1.27
C ILE A 233 10.60 -22.42 -1.79
N LEU A 234 11.44 -21.75 -2.59
CA LEU A 234 12.63 -22.34 -3.20
C LEU A 234 13.61 -22.90 -2.15
N VAL A 235 13.67 -22.28 -0.97
CA VAL A 235 14.43 -22.76 0.20
C VAL A 235 14.17 -24.23 0.53
N PHE A 236 12.91 -24.69 0.44
CA PHE A 236 12.55 -26.07 0.77
C PHE A 236 12.92 -27.06 -0.33
N TYR A 237 13.17 -26.56 -1.55
CA TYR A 237 13.66 -27.38 -2.66
C TYR A 237 15.18 -27.58 -2.58
N LEU A 238 15.90 -26.71 -1.86
CA LEU A 238 17.35 -26.82 -1.72
C LEU A 238 17.71 -27.93 -0.71
N PRO A 239 18.53 -28.92 -1.13
CA PRO A 239 18.99 -29.96 -0.21
C PRO A 239 19.86 -29.37 0.90
N SER A 240 19.75 -29.92 2.12
CA SER A 240 20.51 -29.45 3.28
C SER A 240 22.02 -29.70 3.19
N ASP A 241 22.48 -30.46 2.19
CA ASP A 241 23.89 -30.82 2.01
C ASP A 241 24.75 -29.62 1.62
N CYS A 242 24.13 -28.58 1.04
CA CYS A 242 24.83 -27.41 0.53
C CYS A 242 25.25 -26.40 1.61
N GLY A 243 24.87 -26.55 2.88
CA GLY A 243 25.19 -25.60 3.98
C GLY A 243 24.51 -24.22 3.86
N GLU A 244 24.30 -23.72 2.64
CA GLU A 244 23.71 -22.41 2.30
C GLU A 244 22.20 -22.31 2.55
N LYS A 245 21.52 -23.45 2.83
CA LYS A 245 20.09 -23.47 3.15
C LYS A 245 19.75 -22.54 4.31
N MET A 246 20.58 -22.54 5.37
CA MET A 246 20.36 -21.71 6.55
C MET A 246 20.58 -20.22 6.26
N THR A 247 21.66 -19.90 5.53
CA THR A 247 21.98 -18.52 5.11
C THR A 247 20.86 -17.93 4.25
N LEU A 248 20.32 -18.72 3.31
CA LEU A 248 19.21 -18.30 2.46
C LEU A 248 17.93 -18.03 3.28
N CYS A 249 17.59 -18.90 4.24
CA CYS A 249 16.42 -18.70 5.12
C CYS A 249 16.52 -17.40 5.92
N ILE A 250 17.66 -17.17 6.56
CA ILE A 250 17.90 -15.98 7.40
C ILE A 250 17.88 -14.72 6.54
N SER A 251 18.49 -14.75 5.35
CA SER A 251 18.51 -13.62 4.41
C SER A 251 17.09 -13.26 3.92
N VAL A 252 16.26 -14.27 3.64
CA VAL A 252 14.85 -14.06 3.26
C VAL A 252 14.04 -13.48 4.42
N LEU A 253 14.25 -13.95 5.65
CA LEU A 253 13.60 -13.37 6.83
C LEU A 253 13.99 -11.90 7.02
N LEU A 254 15.28 -11.58 6.94
CA LEU A 254 15.78 -10.21 7.06
C LEU A 254 15.24 -9.30 5.94
N ALA A 255 15.15 -9.81 4.70
CA ALA A 255 14.53 -9.05 3.62
C ALA A 255 13.05 -8.76 3.94
N LEU A 256 12.27 -9.75 4.39
CA LEU A 256 10.87 -9.57 4.76
C LEU A 256 10.68 -8.54 5.90
N THR A 257 11.55 -8.54 6.91
CA THR A 257 11.49 -7.56 7.99
C THR A 257 11.82 -6.14 7.50
N VAL A 258 12.82 -5.97 6.64
CA VAL A 258 13.14 -4.67 6.02
C VAL A 258 11.96 -4.16 5.19
N PHE A 259 11.32 -5.02 4.38
CA PHE A 259 10.14 -4.64 3.60
C PHE A 259 8.95 -4.26 4.48
N LEU A 260 8.71 -4.97 5.59
CA LEU A 260 7.69 -4.59 6.56
C LEU A 260 7.98 -3.22 7.20
N LEU A 261 9.23 -2.96 7.58
CA LEU A 261 9.66 -1.69 8.15
C LEU A 261 9.51 -0.53 7.15
N MET A 262 9.80 -0.78 5.86
CA MET A 262 9.52 0.18 4.81
C MET A 262 8.02 0.48 4.71
N ILE A 263 7.17 -0.53 4.75
CA ILE A 263 5.71 -0.35 4.73
C ILE A 263 5.21 0.39 5.97
N SER A 264 5.75 0.14 7.16
CA SER A 264 5.35 0.89 8.37
C SER A 264 5.77 2.35 8.36
N LYS A 265 6.73 2.73 7.50
CA LYS A 265 7.11 4.13 7.28
C LYS A 265 6.23 4.82 6.25
N ILE A 266 5.77 4.08 5.23
CA ILE A 266 4.89 4.61 4.18
C ILE A 266 3.44 4.68 4.66
N VAL A 267 2.98 3.61 5.31
CA VAL A 267 1.61 3.53 5.80
C VAL A 267 1.54 4.24 7.16
N PRO A 268 0.52 5.08 7.35
CA PRO A 268 0.28 5.72 8.64
C PRO A 268 0.18 4.72 9.81
N PRO A 269 0.83 4.96 10.97
CA PRO A 269 0.68 4.11 12.15
C PRO A 269 -0.74 4.27 12.74
N THR A 270 -1.68 3.50 12.20
CA THR A 270 -3.07 3.49 12.64
C THR A 270 -3.41 2.13 13.23
N SER A 271 -4.02 2.12 14.42
CA SER A 271 -4.47 0.90 15.09
C SER A 271 -5.82 0.40 14.56
N PHE A 272 -6.54 1.22 13.78
CA PHE A 272 -7.88 0.90 13.30
C PHE A 272 -7.92 -0.25 12.29
N ALA A 273 -6.88 -0.40 11.46
CA ALA A 273 -6.81 -1.48 10.48
C ALA A 273 -5.38 -1.73 10.00
N VAL A 274 -5.00 -3.00 9.90
CA VAL A 274 -3.77 -3.42 9.22
C VAL A 274 -4.02 -3.50 7.71
N PRO A 275 -3.17 -2.91 6.84
CA PRO A 275 -3.28 -3.03 5.39
C PRO A 275 -3.26 -4.48 4.92
N LEU A 276 -3.93 -4.77 3.81
CA LEU A 276 -3.95 -6.12 3.23
C LEU A 276 -2.53 -6.65 2.95
N ILE A 277 -1.65 -5.80 2.41
CA ILE A 277 -0.23 -6.16 2.17
C ILE A 277 0.52 -6.46 3.47
N GLY A 278 0.24 -5.70 4.54
CA GLY A 278 0.82 -5.92 5.86
C GLY A 278 0.40 -7.28 6.44
N LYS A 279 -0.88 -7.64 6.31
CA LYS A 279 -1.37 -8.97 6.72
C LYS A 279 -0.67 -10.11 5.96
N TYR A 280 -0.47 -9.94 4.65
CA TYR A 280 0.26 -10.91 3.82
C TYR A 280 1.71 -11.08 4.28
N LEU A 281 2.43 -9.98 4.51
CA LEU A 281 3.82 -10.02 4.97
C LEU A 281 3.96 -10.56 6.39
N MET A 282 3.06 -10.21 7.31
CA MET A 282 3.03 -10.76 8.67
C MET A 282 2.86 -12.28 8.65
N PHE A 283 1.93 -12.78 7.82
CA PHE A 283 1.76 -14.21 7.63
C PHE A 283 2.99 -14.87 7.00
N ALA A 284 3.59 -14.25 5.98
CA ALA A 284 4.81 -14.75 5.35
C ALA A 284 5.97 -14.83 6.35
N MET A 285 6.15 -13.84 7.23
CA MET A 285 7.17 -13.89 8.28
C MET A 285 6.93 -15.05 9.25
N VAL A 286 5.70 -15.27 9.71
CA VAL A 286 5.36 -16.42 10.58
C VAL A 286 5.70 -17.75 9.89
N LEU A 287 5.34 -17.90 8.61
CA LEU A 287 5.68 -19.10 7.84
C LEU A 287 7.20 -19.29 7.66
N VAL A 288 7.94 -18.21 7.39
CA VAL A 288 9.41 -18.28 7.25
C VAL A 288 10.07 -18.58 8.59
N THR A 289 9.58 -18.05 9.72
CA THR A 289 10.08 -18.41 11.05
C THR A 289 9.84 -19.89 11.34
N PHE A 290 8.65 -20.42 11.02
CA PHE A 290 8.37 -21.85 11.14
C PHE A 290 9.26 -22.72 10.24
N SER A 291 9.56 -22.23 9.01
CA SER A 291 10.51 -22.84 8.08
C SER A 291 11.94 -22.91 8.67
N ILE A 292 12.41 -21.83 9.30
CA ILE A 292 13.72 -21.79 9.94
C ILE A 292 13.80 -22.80 11.09
N VAL A 293 12.80 -22.82 11.98
CA VAL A 293 12.77 -23.77 13.10
C VAL A 293 12.80 -25.21 12.58
N THR A 294 12.01 -25.52 11.55
CA THR A 294 12.01 -26.86 10.96
C THR A 294 13.33 -27.18 10.28
N SER A 295 13.95 -26.22 9.58
CA SER A 295 15.27 -26.39 8.95
C SER A 295 16.35 -26.67 10.00
N VAL A 296 16.32 -26.00 11.16
CA VAL A 296 17.21 -26.30 12.30
C VAL A 296 16.95 -27.71 12.83
N CYS A 297 15.69 -28.14 12.96
CA CYS A 297 15.38 -29.51 13.36
C CYS A 297 15.89 -30.55 12.36
N VAL A 298 15.72 -30.32 11.05
CA VAL A 298 16.23 -31.19 9.99
C VAL A 298 17.75 -31.22 10.02
N LEU A 299 18.41 -30.07 10.17
CA LEU A 299 19.87 -30.00 10.26
C LEU A 299 20.41 -30.70 11.52
N ASN A 300 19.71 -30.57 12.65
CA ASN A 300 20.04 -31.28 13.89
C ASN A 300 19.90 -32.81 13.70
N VAL A 301 18.86 -33.27 12.99
CA VAL A 301 18.71 -34.69 12.64
C VAL A 301 19.78 -35.14 11.63
N HIS A 302 20.16 -34.28 10.67
CA HIS A 302 21.18 -34.56 9.67
C HIS A 302 22.57 -34.78 10.30
N HIS A 303 22.97 -33.92 11.23
CA HIS A 303 24.26 -34.07 11.92
C HIS A 303 24.27 -35.16 13.00
N ARG A 304 23.14 -35.84 13.27
CA ARG A 304 23.15 -37.05 14.10
C ARG A 304 23.75 -38.21 13.29
N SER A 305 25.04 -38.44 13.51
CA SER A 305 25.73 -39.61 12.96
C SER A 305 25.13 -40.91 13.51
N PRO A 306 25.01 -41.99 12.70
CA PRO A 306 24.64 -43.32 13.16
C PRO A 306 25.54 -43.89 14.27
N SER A 307 26.70 -43.26 14.49
CA SER A 307 27.69 -43.64 15.49
C SER A 307 27.33 -43.18 16.91
N THR A 308 26.49 -42.15 17.06
CA THR A 308 26.19 -41.51 18.37
C THR A 308 24.73 -41.66 18.82
N HIS A 309 23.79 -41.92 17.90
CA HIS A 309 22.37 -42.06 18.24
C HIS A 309 21.66 -43.15 17.42
N THR A 310 20.95 -44.05 18.10
CA THR A 310 20.03 -45.00 17.46
C THR A 310 18.64 -44.36 17.31
N MET A 311 18.05 -44.44 16.11
CA MET A 311 16.72 -43.86 15.84
C MET A 311 15.62 -44.63 16.61
N PRO A 312 14.78 -43.94 17.39
CA PRO A 312 13.68 -44.57 18.11
C PRO A 312 12.69 -45.29 17.16
N PRO A 313 12.08 -46.41 17.58
CA PRO A 313 11.16 -47.18 16.74
C PRO A 313 9.94 -46.38 16.24
N TRP A 314 9.47 -45.41 17.04
CA TRP A 314 8.34 -44.56 16.67
C TRP A 314 8.69 -43.58 15.54
N VAL A 315 9.91 -43.03 15.53
CA VAL A 315 10.41 -42.13 14.46
C VAL A 315 10.46 -42.90 13.14
N LYS A 316 11.00 -44.13 13.16
CA LYS A 316 11.02 -45.00 11.98
C LYS A 316 9.61 -45.27 11.46
N ARG A 317 8.65 -45.59 12.34
CA ARG A 317 7.27 -45.90 11.95
C ARG A 317 6.57 -44.70 11.30
N ILE A 318 6.75 -43.50 11.84
CA ILE A 318 6.12 -42.29 11.33
C ILE A 318 6.76 -41.86 10.00
N PHE A 319 8.09 -41.69 9.97
CA PHE A 319 8.78 -41.09 8.83
C PHE A 319 9.11 -42.05 7.69
N LEU A 320 9.33 -43.34 7.96
CA LEU A 320 9.72 -44.31 6.92
C LEU A 320 8.56 -45.15 6.40
N TYR A 321 7.44 -45.23 7.13
CA TYR A 321 6.31 -46.08 6.75
C TYR A 321 5.00 -45.30 6.55
N ARG A 322 4.58 -44.47 7.51
CA ARG A 322 3.28 -43.79 7.44
C ARG A 322 3.29 -42.62 6.45
N LEU A 323 4.35 -41.83 6.46
CA LEU A 323 4.49 -40.61 5.65
C LEU A 323 4.69 -40.83 4.15
N PRO A 324 5.61 -41.70 3.70
CA PRO A 324 5.79 -41.98 2.27
C PRO A 324 4.54 -42.59 1.63
N SER A 325 3.77 -43.37 2.41
CA SER A 325 2.51 -43.96 1.98
C SER A 325 1.39 -42.92 1.84
N PHE A 326 1.41 -41.85 2.63
CA PHE A 326 0.46 -40.74 2.52
C PHE A 326 0.82 -39.77 1.38
N LEU A 327 2.11 -39.55 1.16
CA LEU A 327 2.65 -38.66 0.11
C LEU A 327 2.90 -39.35 -1.24
N PHE A 328 2.53 -40.63 -1.40
CA PHE A 328 2.81 -41.46 -2.59
C PHE A 328 4.28 -41.41 -3.07
N MET A 329 5.23 -41.28 -2.16
CA MET A 329 6.65 -41.20 -2.51
C MET A 329 7.23 -42.59 -2.75
N ARG A 330 7.93 -42.77 -3.87
CA ARG A 330 8.64 -44.01 -4.20
C ARG A 330 9.95 -44.04 -3.41
N ARG A 331 10.07 -44.95 -2.45
CA ARG A 331 11.27 -45.14 -1.64
C ARG A 331 12.48 -45.45 -2.54
N PRO A 332 13.57 -44.68 -2.52
CA PRO A 332 14.80 -45.06 -3.22
C PRO A 332 15.37 -46.31 -2.55
N GLY A 333 15.72 -47.34 -3.32
CA GLY A 333 16.71 -48.35 -2.90
C GLY A 333 16.24 -49.75 -2.46
N SER A 334 14.98 -49.99 -2.07
CA SER A 334 14.66 -51.31 -1.45
C SER A 334 14.39 -52.48 -2.43
N SER A 335 14.11 -52.22 -3.72
CA SER A 335 13.72 -53.27 -4.67
C SER A 335 14.90 -53.99 -5.32
N ASN A 336 16.01 -53.30 -5.61
CA ASN A 336 17.03 -53.84 -6.53
C ASN A 336 18.08 -54.74 -5.85
N ILE A 337 18.31 -54.58 -4.55
CA ILE A 337 19.30 -55.38 -3.82
C ILE A 337 18.74 -56.77 -3.48
N ARG A 338 17.47 -56.84 -3.04
CA ARG A 338 16.82 -58.10 -2.67
C ARG A 338 16.58 -59.01 -3.88
N GLU A 339 16.33 -58.45 -5.06
CA GLU A 339 16.25 -59.22 -6.31
C GLU A 339 17.62 -59.69 -6.82
N LYS A 340 18.67 -58.87 -6.74
CA LYS A 340 20.04 -59.28 -7.10
C LYS A 340 20.55 -60.44 -6.23
N PHE A 341 20.30 -60.40 -4.92
CA PHE A 341 20.66 -61.52 -4.03
C PHE A 341 19.79 -62.76 -4.22
N ARG A 342 18.52 -62.60 -4.63
CA ARG A 342 17.64 -63.74 -4.94
C ARG A 342 18.03 -64.44 -6.24
N LYS A 343 18.48 -63.68 -7.26
CA LYS A 343 19.06 -64.25 -8.49
C LYS A 343 20.41 -64.94 -8.25
N LYS A 344 21.28 -64.39 -7.39
CA LYS A 344 22.57 -65.01 -7.06
C LYS A 344 22.42 -66.31 -6.26
N ARG A 345 21.46 -66.35 -5.33
CA ARG A 345 21.15 -67.55 -4.54
C ARG A 345 20.48 -68.68 -5.34
N ILE A 346 19.87 -68.38 -6.49
CA ILE A 346 19.30 -69.40 -7.39
C ILE A 346 20.36 -69.92 -8.37
N GLY A 347 21.41 -69.15 -8.67
CA GLY A 347 22.58 -69.61 -9.44
C GLY A 347 23.51 -70.54 -8.65
N ASP A 348 23.73 -70.28 -7.36
CA ASP A 348 24.67 -71.06 -6.53
C ASP A 348 24.07 -72.37 -5.95
N ILE A 349 22.81 -72.71 -6.27
CA ILE A 349 22.18 -73.98 -5.85
C ILE A 349 22.42 -75.11 -6.87
N SER A 350 23.04 -74.84 -8.02
CA SER A 350 23.29 -75.85 -9.05
C SER A 350 24.71 -76.45 -9.06
N GLU A 351 25.65 -76.02 -8.22
CA GLU A 351 27.03 -76.50 -8.34
C GLU A 351 27.77 -76.47 -6.99
N ASN A 352 27.45 -77.41 -6.10
CA ASN A 352 28.45 -78.04 -5.20
C ASN A 352 27.81 -79.09 -4.28
N THR A 353 27.74 -80.32 -4.78
CA THR A 353 27.37 -81.50 -3.98
C THR A 353 28.60 -82.29 -3.49
N GLU A 354 29.84 -81.83 -3.70
CA GLU A 354 31.02 -82.67 -3.38
C GLU A 354 32.15 -82.09 -2.51
N ILE A 355 32.09 -80.84 -2.02
CA ILE A 355 33.18 -80.28 -1.19
C ILE A 355 32.80 -80.17 0.31
N ARG A 356 31.78 -80.91 0.79
CA ARG A 356 31.33 -80.85 2.19
C ARG A 356 31.88 -81.96 3.11
N LYS A 357 33.00 -82.58 2.77
CA LYS A 357 33.69 -83.52 3.67
C LYS A 357 35.21 -83.43 3.51
N ARG A 358 35.84 -82.50 4.23
CA ARG A 358 37.13 -82.70 4.92
C ARG A 358 37.50 -81.43 5.72
N MET A 359 37.55 -81.62 7.04
CA MET A 359 38.37 -80.90 8.03
C MET A 359 38.30 -79.36 8.03
N THR A 360 37.39 -78.75 8.77
CA THR A 360 37.51 -78.39 10.21
C THR A 360 38.70 -77.49 10.57
N LEU A 361 38.34 -76.34 11.13
CA LEU A 361 39.02 -75.72 12.27
C LEU A 361 40.33 -74.96 11.99
N LYS A 362 40.34 -74.07 10.99
CA LYS A 362 41.29 -72.94 10.98
C LYS A 362 40.88 -71.81 10.02
N SER A 363 39.65 -71.31 10.15
CA SER A 363 39.23 -70.00 9.58
C SER A 363 37.83 -69.55 10.02
N ASN A 364 37.25 -70.13 11.09
CA ASN A 364 35.92 -69.73 11.55
C ASN A 364 35.92 -68.39 12.30
N ILE A 365 37.09 -67.88 12.70
CA ILE A 365 37.21 -66.55 13.31
C ILE A 365 37.29 -65.49 12.21
N ASP A 366 38.19 -65.64 11.25
CA ASP A 366 38.37 -64.67 10.15
C ASP A 366 37.12 -64.54 9.26
N VAL A 367 36.40 -65.64 9.03
CA VAL A 367 35.15 -65.61 8.25
C VAL A 367 34.01 -64.99 9.07
N GLU A 368 33.89 -65.28 10.37
CA GLU A 368 32.85 -64.69 11.21
C GLU A 368 33.11 -63.19 11.45
N ASP A 369 34.37 -62.78 11.59
CA ASP A 369 34.77 -61.38 11.69
C ASP A 369 34.57 -60.63 10.38
N ALA A 370 34.85 -61.25 9.23
CA ALA A 370 34.52 -60.68 7.92
C ALA A 370 33.00 -60.57 7.72
N VAL A 371 32.22 -61.57 8.13
CA VAL A 371 30.75 -61.53 8.08
C VAL A 371 30.19 -60.46 9.02
N ASN A 372 30.77 -60.29 10.20
CA ASN A 372 30.41 -59.23 11.15
C ASN A 372 30.79 -57.84 10.61
N GLY A 373 31.93 -57.70 9.95
CA GLY A 373 32.35 -56.49 9.24
C GLY A 373 31.39 -56.11 8.11
N VAL A 374 31.04 -57.06 7.25
CA VAL A 374 30.05 -56.84 6.18
C VAL A 374 28.66 -56.52 6.74
N ARG A 375 28.24 -57.19 7.83
CA ARG A 375 26.96 -56.91 8.53
C ARG A 375 26.96 -55.51 9.15
N TYR A 376 28.08 -55.08 9.72
CA TYR A 376 28.25 -53.73 10.26
C TYR A 376 28.17 -52.68 9.15
N ILE A 377 28.88 -52.88 8.04
CA ILE A 377 28.86 -51.98 6.87
C ILE A 377 27.45 -51.90 6.28
N ALA A 378 26.77 -53.04 6.09
CA ALA A 378 25.40 -53.08 5.57
C ALA A 378 24.40 -52.38 6.52
N ASN A 379 24.56 -52.53 7.83
CA ASN A 379 23.73 -51.82 8.81
C ASN A 379 24.03 -50.32 8.85
N LYS A 380 25.31 -49.92 8.68
CA LYS A 380 25.75 -48.53 8.58
C LYS A 380 25.14 -47.86 7.34
N MET A 381 25.32 -48.45 6.16
CA MET A 381 24.72 -47.97 4.90
C MET A 381 23.20 -47.84 4.99
N LYS A 382 22.52 -48.85 5.57
CA LYS A 382 21.07 -48.81 5.79
C LYS A 382 20.62 -47.69 6.74
N SER A 383 21.41 -47.42 7.78
CA SER A 383 21.10 -46.34 8.72
C SER A 383 21.29 -44.95 8.10
N GLU A 384 22.26 -44.80 7.20
CA GLU A 384 22.48 -43.56 6.43
C GLU A 384 21.33 -43.32 5.44
N ASP A 385 20.91 -44.36 4.70
CA ASP A 385 19.74 -44.32 3.80
C ASP A 385 18.42 -43.96 4.55
N ASP A 386 18.22 -44.51 5.74
CA ASP A 386 17.03 -44.22 6.56
C ASP A 386 17.03 -42.76 7.05
N VAL A 387 18.20 -42.17 7.38
CA VAL A 387 18.33 -40.75 7.77
C VAL A 387 18.05 -39.83 6.57
N GLU A 388 18.56 -40.17 5.40
CA GLU A 388 18.31 -39.42 4.16
C GLU A 388 16.83 -39.45 3.75
N GLY A 389 16.16 -40.60 3.93
CA GLY A 389 14.71 -40.72 3.73
C GLY A 389 13.89 -39.83 4.67
N VAL A 390 14.29 -39.71 5.94
CA VAL A 390 13.62 -38.83 6.92
C VAL A 390 13.77 -37.35 6.52
N LYS A 391 14.95 -36.95 6.04
CA LYS A 391 15.24 -35.59 5.55
C LYS A 391 14.31 -35.19 4.40
N VAL A 392 14.26 -36.00 3.34
CA VAL A 392 13.42 -35.72 2.17
C VAL A 392 11.94 -35.65 2.54
N ASN A 393 11.47 -36.54 3.40
CA ASN A 393 10.07 -36.55 3.84
C ASN A 393 9.73 -35.32 4.69
N MET A 394 10.62 -34.89 5.59
CA MET A 394 10.40 -33.68 6.40
C MET A 394 10.33 -32.41 5.54
N ASP A 395 11.26 -32.26 4.59
CA ASP A 395 11.26 -31.12 3.67
C ASP A 395 10.00 -31.12 2.78
N LEU A 396 9.52 -32.29 2.32
CA LEU A 396 8.29 -32.38 1.52
C LEU A 396 7.01 -32.08 2.30
N ILE A 397 6.92 -32.49 3.57
CA ILE A 397 5.78 -32.14 4.43
C ILE A 397 5.74 -30.63 4.62
N CYS A 398 6.88 -30.03 4.92
CA CYS A 398 6.98 -28.59 5.13
C CYS A 398 6.64 -27.84 3.85
N LEU A 399 7.12 -28.31 2.71
CA LEU A 399 6.74 -27.79 1.39
C LEU A 399 5.23 -27.92 1.16
N GLY A 400 4.63 -29.06 1.48
CA GLY A 400 3.18 -29.28 1.37
C GLY A 400 2.37 -28.35 2.27
N VAL A 401 2.77 -28.17 3.54
CA VAL A 401 2.15 -27.23 4.47
C VAL A 401 2.31 -25.79 3.98
N PHE A 402 3.49 -25.43 3.48
CA PHE A 402 3.81 -24.09 2.99
C PHE A 402 3.05 -23.74 1.71
N ILE A 403 2.95 -24.68 0.75
CA ILE A 403 2.18 -24.49 -0.48
C ILE A 403 0.69 -24.40 -0.16
N ASN A 404 0.14 -25.30 0.67
CA ASN A 404 -1.28 -25.24 1.03
C ASN A 404 -1.63 -23.96 1.79
N SER A 405 -0.80 -23.54 2.75
CA SER A 405 -0.99 -22.30 3.50
C SER A 405 -0.87 -21.05 2.62
N LYS A 406 0.06 -21.03 1.65
CA LYS A 406 0.17 -19.95 0.67
C LYS A 406 -0.99 -19.94 -0.34
N SER A 407 -1.46 -21.10 -0.80
CA SER A 407 -2.62 -21.23 -1.71
C SER A 407 -3.91 -20.76 -1.06
N LEU A 408 -4.10 -21.03 0.24
CA LEU A 408 -5.18 -20.49 1.06
C LEU A 408 -5.13 -18.95 1.16
N LEU A 409 -3.93 -18.37 1.13
CA LEU A 409 -3.73 -16.93 1.28
C LEU A 409 -3.56 -16.15 -0.04
N SER A 410 -3.36 -16.82 -1.17
CA SER A 410 -3.23 -16.19 -2.50
C SER A 410 -4.56 -15.65 -3.04
N PHE A 411 -5.66 -15.83 -2.30
CA PHE A 411 -7.02 -15.53 -2.73
C PHE A 411 -7.56 -14.09 -2.52
N PRO A 412 -6.92 -13.10 -1.86
CA PRO A 412 -7.52 -11.77 -1.69
C PRO A 412 -6.83 -10.63 -2.46
N LEU A 413 -5.85 -10.88 -3.35
CA LEU A 413 -5.32 -9.83 -4.25
C LEU A 413 -6.13 -9.72 -5.56
N ARG A 414 -7.42 -10.06 -5.53
CA ARG A 414 -8.30 -9.76 -6.67
C ARG A 414 -8.73 -8.29 -6.52
N PRO A 415 -8.36 -7.39 -7.45
CA PRO A 415 -8.84 -6.01 -7.38
C PRO A 415 -10.38 -6.00 -7.39
N PRO A 416 -11.03 -5.05 -6.71
CA PRO A 416 -12.48 -4.91 -6.76
C PRO A 416 -12.95 -4.81 -8.23
N LYS A 417 -14.09 -5.44 -8.53
CA LYS A 417 -14.64 -5.59 -9.88
C LYS A 417 -14.66 -4.23 -10.59
N GLY A 418 -13.88 -4.08 -11.67
CA GLY A 418 -13.78 -2.83 -12.44
C GLY A 418 -12.39 -2.51 -13.01
N PHE A 419 -11.34 -3.23 -12.61
CA PHE A 419 -10.01 -3.11 -13.23
C PHE A 419 -9.80 -4.15 -14.34
N SER A 420 -9.41 -3.68 -15.53
CA SER A 420 -9.07 -4.53 -16.67
C SER A 420 -7.92 -5.51 -16.32
N PRO A 421 -8.06 -6.82 -16.59
CA PRO A 421 -7.12 -7.85 -16.17
C PRO A 421 -5.95 -8.04 -17.15
N SER A 422 -5.38 -6.95 -17.69
CA SER A 422 -4.33 -7.08 -18.72
C SER A 422 -2.90 -7.19 -18.19
N LEU A 423 -2.66 -7.04 -16.88
CA LEU A 423 -1.28 -6.97 -16.33
C LEU A 423 -0.88 -8.11 -15.37
N LEU A 424 -1.76 -9.10 -15.13
CA LEU A 424 -1.53 -10.17 -14.14
C LEU A 424 -1.49 -11.59 -14.74
N ILE A 425 -1.19 -11.71 -16.03
CA ILE A 425 -0.96 -13.00 -16.70
C ILE A 425 0.54 -13.29 -16.70
N LEU A 426 1.10 -13.67 -15.55
CA LEU A 426 2.41 -14.33 -15.52
C LEU A 426 2.55 -15.45 -14.47
N GLY A 427 1.49 -15.76 -13.72
CA GLY A 427 1.55 -16.81 -12.67
C GLY A 427 0.68 -18.04 -12.89
N ARG A 428 -0.05 -18.14 -14.00
CA ARG A 428 -1.14 -19.14 -14.15
C ARG A 428 -0.86 -20.32 -15.09
N ARG A 429 0.38 -20.50 -15.57
CA ARG A 429 0.78 -21.78 -16.20
C ARG A 429 1.50 -22.64 -15.18
N THR A 430 0.68 -23.39 -14.46
CA THR A 430 1.05 -24.62 -13.75
C THR A 430 1.91 -25.53 -14.62
N MET A 431 3.03 -25.97 -14.05
CA MET A 431 3.81 -27.12 -14.47
C MET A 431 2.90 -28.32 -14.76
N THR A 432 2.78 -28.68 -16.04
CA THR A 432 2.51 -30.05 -16.46
C THR A 432 3.82 -30.62 -16.98
N LEU A 433 4.59 -31.23 -16.08
CA LEU A 433 5.73 -32.08 -16.43
C LEU A 433 5.16 -33.43 -16.90
N SER A 434 4.98 -33.57 -18.22
CA SER A 434 4.71 -34.85 -18.87
C SER A 434 6.03 -35.51 -19.24
N HIS A 435 6.29 -36.64 -18.58
CA HIS A 435 7.10 -37.80 -18.99
C HIS A 435 8.12 -37.63 -20.14
N CYS A 436 9.39 -37.76 -19.78
CA CYS A 436 10.47 -38.18 -20.66
C CYS A 436 10.23 -39.63 -21.12
N GLY A 437 10.38 -39.89 -22.41
CA GLY A 437 10.46 -41.21 -23.02
C GLY A 437 11.75 -41.30 -23.84
N ASP A 438 12.76 -41.97 -23.28
CA ASP A 438 13.95 -42.41 -23.99
C ASP A 438 13.58 -43.34 -25.15
N LYS A 439 14.11 -43.07 -26.35
CA LYS A 439 14.36 -44.10 -27.36
C LYS A 439 15.85 -44.14 -27.69
N LYS A 440 16.44 -45.28 -27.35
CA LYS A 440 17.76 -45.76 -27.77
C LYS A 440 17.78 -46.03 -29.29
N VAL A 441 18.94 -45.71 -29.87
CA VAL A 441 19.74 -46.49 -30.85
C VAL A 441 19.03 -47.00 -32.12
N SER A 442 19.45 -46.45 -33.26
CA SER A 442 20.17 -47.19 -34.30
C SER A 442 21.29 -46.32 -34.86
#